data_AF-A0A6I6MFI3-F1
#
_entry.id   AF-A0A6I6MFI3-F1
#
_cell.length_a   1.000
_cell.length_b   1.000
_cell.length_c   1.000
_cell.angle_alpha   90.00
_cell.angle_beta   90.00
_cell.angle_gamma   90.00
#
_symmetry.space_group_name_H-M   'P 1'
#
loop_
_entity.id
_entity.type
_entity.pdbx_description
1 polymer ?
#
loop_
_entity_poly.entity_id
_entity_poly.type
_entity_poly.pdbx_seq_one_letter_code
_entity_poly.pdbx_strand_id
1 'polypeptide(L)'
;MTNLVRFLAASAALFLFAAPAEAQRTNWQVRGAEGLDALLLIGAASGDVMQATQYPDEIAWVRSNFSPEGLAALDALDRGLRQADGTLTGPRLVLYFSAGPFDTVDDVLASARAPAERLRPNLEPTPYWDDADWSATMALMPAVETALLELRRIGFEQRYETEWVGEINEGITRNRVAVEPHDVVPEQERLLGRTLDRTLEVLILRFCKPYGIRITGQRFITHESYPAETQLRVAAHEVFHPPFDVEDWRFVARFARLRDDPWMRAVVETHNPQFGYNSFDGIINEDSTQALDQIVSERMGFGRDPGDRWRRSDGGMHMLAAALYHAMKEDGFDRRGGRYEDWLLSAFDRGLLTPDEVRRRARAVVGAETVDRWTPAAP
;
A
#
# COMPACT_ATOMS: atom_id res chain seq x y z
N MET A 1 -45.37 -68.23 -31.39
CA MET A 1 -44.89 -67.02 -32.10
C MET A 1 -44.60 -65.97 -31.02
N THR A 2 -43.36 -65.92 -30.48
CA THR A 2 -42.30 -64.90 -30.77
C THR A 2 -42.74 -63.48 -30.36
N ASN A 3 -42.12 -62.65 -29.50
CA ASN A 3 -40.75 -62.42 -28.97
C ASN A 3 -40.87 -61.64 -27.62
N LEU A 4 -40.14 -61.91 -26.53
CA LEU A 4 -38.82 -61.37 -26.10
C LEU A 4 -38.50 -59.90 -26.48
N VAL A 5 -38.35 -58.98 -25.49
CA VAL A 5 -37.35 -57.88 -25.33
C VAL A 5 -37.66 -57.14 -23.99
N ARG A 6 -37.01 -57.46 -22.87
CA ARG A 6 -35.89 -56.73 -22.20
C ARG A 6 -36.03 -55.19 -22.12
N PHE A 7 -36.38 -54.69 -20.92
CA PHE A 7 -36.10 -53.32 -20.49
C PHE A 7 -34.79 -53.30 -19.69
N LEU A 8 -33.80 -52.55 -20.17
CA LEU A 8 -32.57 -52.17 -19.46
C LEU A 8 -32.55 -50.64 -19.42
N ALA A 9 -32.82 -50.06 -18.26
CA ALA A 9 -32.65 -48.63 -18.03
C ALA A 9 -31.17 -48.37 -17.71
N ALA A 10 -30.50 -47.61 -18.56
CA ALA A 10 -29.13 -47.17 -18.36
C ALA A 10 -29.11 -45.92 -17.46
N SER A 11 -28.48 -46.05 -16.29
CA SER A 11 -28.10 -44.91 -15.46
C SER A 11 -26.91 -44.19 -16.11
N ALA A 12 -27.17 -43.04 -16.73
CA ALA A 12 -26.11 -42.14 -17.18
C ALA A 12 -25.59 -41.35 -15.96
N ALA A 13 -24.43 -41.75 -15.44
CA ALA A 13 -23.68 -40.94 -14.50
C ALA A 13 -23.09 -39.72 -15.26
N LEU A 14 -23.62 -38.52 -14.99
CA LEU A 14 -22.96 -37.27 -15.34
C LEU A 14 -21.71 -37.13 -14.46
N PHE A 15 -20.55 -37.46 -15.02
CA PHE A 15 -19.29 -36.96 -14.50
C PHE A 15 -19.16 -35.48 -14.89
N LEU A 16 -19.50 -34.59 -13.96
CA LEU A 16 -19.03 -33.22 -13.99
C LEU A 16 -17.51 -33.27 -13.84
N PHE A 17 -16.80 -33.17 -14.96
CA PHE A 17 -15.38 -32.86 -14.93
C PHE A 17 -15.23 -31.46 -14.35
N ALA A 18 -14.92 -31.37 -13.06
CA ALA A 18 -14.40 -30.14 -12.49
C ALA A 18 -13.15 -29.80 -13.31
N ALA A 19 -13.18 -28.68 -14.03
CA ALA A 19 -11.97 -28.11 -14.58
C ALA A 19 -10.95 -28.00 -13.43
N PRO A 20 -9.68 -28.38 -13.63
CA PRO A 20 -8.67 -28.20 -12.59
C PRO A 20 -8.70 -26.71 -12.20
N ALA A 21 -8.85 -26.43 -10.91
CA ALA A 21 -8.67 -25.08 -10.40
C ALA A 21 -7.30 -24.61 -10.92
N GLU A 22 -7.27 -23.49 -11.64
CA GLU A 22 -6.00 -22.90 -12.05
C GLU A 22 -5.13 -22.75 -10.81
N ALA A 23 -3.88 -23.20 -10.90
CA ALA A 23 -2.96 -23.09 -9.79
C ALA A 23 -2.80 -21.61 -9.44
N GLN A 24 -3.03 -21.28 -8.16
CA GLN A 24 -2.90 -19.92 -7.65
C GLN A 24 -1.52 -19.36 -8.03
N ARG A 25 -1.51 -18.20 -8.68
CA ARG A 25 -0.27 -17.57 -9.16
C ARG A 25 0.34 -16.62 -8.14
N THR A 26 -0.47 -16.03 -7.28
CA THR A 26 -0.04 -15.17 -6.18
C THR A 26 0.67 -15.99 -5.12
N ASN A 27 1.90 -15.62 -4.81
CA ASN A 27 2.74 -16.21 -3.77
C ASN A 27 2.75 -15.30 -2.54
N TRP A 28 1.82 -15.54 -1.62
CA TRP A 28 1.75 -14.79 -0.37
C TRP A 28 2.86 -15.21 0.59
N GLN A 29 3.58 -14.22 1.11
CA GLN A 29 4.52 -14.38 2.22
C GLN A 29 4.05 -13.51 3.39
N VAL A 30 3.69 -14.14 4.51
CA VAL A 30 3.27 -13.42 5.72
C VAL A 30 4.21 -13.81 6.86
N ARG A 31 4.95 -12.85 7.39
CA ARG A 31 5.97 -13.08 8.43
C ARG A 31 6.27 -11.81 9.22
N GLY A 32 7.06 -11.94 10.29
CA GLY A 32 7.65 -10.80 10.99
C GLY A 32 9.06 -10.47 10.46
N ALA A 33 9.62 -9.37 10.94
CA ALA A 33 11.01 -8.98 10.70
C ALA A 33 11.53 -8.15 11.88
N GLU A 34 12.25 -8.81 12.79
CA GLU A 34 12.79 -8.20 14.01
C GLU A 34 13.67 -6.99 13.70
N GLY A 35 14.53 -7.09 12.68
CA GLY A 35 15.42 -6.00 12.28
C GLY A 35 14.67 -4.73 11.85
N LEU A 36 13.53 -4.87 11.18
CA LEU A 36 12.70 -3.72 10.81
C LEU A 36 11.93 -3.15 12.01
N ASP A 37 11.49 -3.99 12.95
CA ASP A 37 10.89 -3.52 14.21
C ASP A 37 11.90 -2.71 15.05
N ALA A 38 13.17 -3.12 15.06
CA ALA A 38 14.24 -2.35 15.72
C ALA A 38 14.39 -0.95 15.10
N LEU A 39 14.40 -0.84 13.76
CA LEU A 39 14.49 0.45 13.07
C LEU A 39 13.25 1.33 13.30
N LEU A 40 12.07 0.73 13.35
CA LEU A 40 10.83 1.44 13.65
C LEU A 40 10.79 1.96 15.09
N LEU A 41 11.25 1.16 16.06
CA LEU A 41 11.37 1.60 17.44
C LEU A 41 12.39 2.74 17.59
N ILE A 42 13.51 2.69 16.86
CA ILE A 42 14.45 3.82 16.76
C ILE A 42 13.73 5.06 16.23
N GLY A 43 12.92 4.91 15.18
CA GLY A 43 12.08 5.98 14.64
C GLY A 43 11.17 6.61 15.70
N ALA A 44 10.41 5.79 16.40
CA ALA A 44 9.53 6.23 17.48
C ALA A 44 10.29 6.95 18.61
N ALA A 45 11.42 6.37 19.04
CA ALA A 45 12.24 6.93 20.13
C ALA A 45 13.03 8.18 19.73
N SER A 46 13.26 8.41 18.43
CA SER A 46 13.95 9.60 17.92
C SER A 46 13.11 10.87 18.03
N GLY A 47 11.78 10.76 18.06
CA GLY A 47 10.88 11.91 18.23
C GLY A 47 9.80 12.03 17.15
N ASP A 48 9.46 10.94 16.47
CA ASP A 48 8.28 10.89 15.61
C ASP A 48 7.02 11.16 16.45
N VAL A 49 6.45 12.35 16.30
CA VAL A 49 5.32 12.85 17.09
C VAL A 49 4.09 11.95 16.94
N MET A 50 3.91 11.33 15.77
CA MET A 50 2.72 10.52 15.50
C MET A 50 2.85 9.16 16.18
N GLN A 51 4.06 8.58 16.20
CA GLN A 51 4.35 7.34 16.92
C GLN A 51 4.48 7.53 18.44
N ALA A 52 4.89 8.72 18.90
CA ALA A 52 5.06 9.01 20.33
C ALA A 52 3.80 8.76 21.17
N THR A 53 2.63 8.96 20.56
CA THR A 53 1.33 8.70 21.21
C THR A 53 0.96 7.22 21.25
N GLN A 54 1.56 6.40 20.38
CA GLN A 54 1.23 4.98 20.21
C GLN A 54 2.11 4.07 21.08
N TYR A 55 3.34 4.49 21.37
CA TYR A 55 4.37 3.69 22.06
C TYR A 55 5.03 4.43 23.24
N PRO A 56 4.27 5.08 24.14
CA PRO A 56 4.86 5.90 25.19
C PRO A 56 5.77 5.08 26.13
N ASP A 57 5.39 3.83 26.44
CA ASP A 57 6.12 2.96 27.36
C ASP A 57 7.41 2.44 26.73
N GLU A 58 7.39 2.04 25.46
CA GLU A 58 8.59 1.58 24.76
C GLU A 58 9.57 2.71 24.49
N ILE A 59 9.07 3.91 24.16
CA ILE A 59 9.92 5.11 24.03
C ILE A 59 10.55 5.46 25.37
N ALA A 60 9.76 5.46 26.46
CA ALA A 60 10.29 5.71 27.79
C ALA A 60 11.35 4.68 28.19
N TRP A 61 11.13 3.40 27.86
CA TRP A 61 12.12 2.34 28.09
C TRP A 61 13.41 2.59 27.32
N VAL A 62 13.35 2.87 26.01
CA VAL A 62 14.54 3.18 25.21
C VAL A 62 15.28 4.39 25.78
N ARG A 63 14.59 5.52 25.96
CA ARG A 63 15.23 6.77 26.38
C ARG A 63 15.75 6.74 27.82
N SER A 64 15.19 5.92 28.70
CA SER A 64 15.67 5.79 30.09
C SER A 64 16.87 4.86 30.23
N ASN A 65 17.06 3.93 29.28
CA ASN A 65 18.11 2.92 29.36
C ASN A 65 19.26 3.16 28.39
N PHE A 66 19.09 4.01 27.37
CA PHE A 66 20.16 4.42 26.46
C PHE A 66 21.26 5.20 27.17
N SER A 67 22.50 4.98 26.72
CA SER A 67 23.63 5.82 27.12
C SER A 67 23.48 7.25 26.59
N PRO A 68 24.24 8.24 27.11
CA PRO A 68 24.25 9.58 26.53
C PRO A 68 24.60 9.60 25.03
N GLU A 69 25.47 8.68 24.59
CA GLU A 69 25.84 8.53 23.18
C GLU A 69 24.68 7.97 22.34
N GLY A 70 23.96 6.97 22.87
CA GLY A 70 22.73 6.47 22.27
C GLY A 70 21.64 7.54 22.13
N LEU A 71 21.43 8.35 23.17
CA LEU A 71 20.49 9.47 23.12
C LEU A 71 20.91 10.52 22.08
N ALA A 72 22.20 10.85 22.02
CA ALA A 72 22.72 11.77 21.03
C ALA A 72 22.54 11.24 19.59
N ALA A 73 22.64 9.93 19.39
CA ALA A 73 22.37 9.28 18.11
C ALA A 73 20.88 9.39 17.72
N LEU A 74 19.95 9.13 18.64
CA LEU A 74 18.51 9.33 18.41
C LEU A 74 18.20 10.78 18.04
N ASP A 75 18.77 11.73 18.77
CA ASP A 75 18.55 13.16 18.50
C ASP A 75 19.20 13.60 17.16
N ALA A 76 20.29 12.95 16.73
CA ALA A 76 20.91 13.20 15.44
C ALA A 76 20.02 12.71 14.27
N LEU A 77 19.37 11.55 14.43
CA LEU A 77 18.41 11.03 13.44
C LEU A 77 17.21 11.96 13.29
N ASP A 78 16.64 12.42 14.41
CA ASP A 78 15.51 13.34 14.41
C ASP A 78 15.85 14.68 13.76
N ARG A 79 17.03 15.24 14.07
CA ARG A 79 17.53 16.45 13.42
C ARG A 79 17.77 16.27 11.93
N GLY A 80 18.36 15.14 11.53
CA GLY A 80 18.78 14.89 10.15
C GLY A 80 17.64 14.52 9.20
N LEU A 81 16.50 14.09 9.72
CA LEU A 81 15.32 13.72 8.94
C LEU A 81 14.16 14.66 9.26
N ARG A 82 13.38 14.36 10.31
CA ARG A 82 12.13 15.06 10.61
C ARG A 82 12.28 16.58 10.76
N GLN A 83 13.29 17.06 11.47
CA GLN A 83 13.47 18.51 11.65
C GLN A 83 14.07 19.19 10.42
N ALA A 84 14.84 18.47 9.60
CA ALA A 84 15.48 19.02 8.41
C ALA A 84 14.50 19.18 7.24
N ASP A 85 13.69 18.15 6.97
CA ASP A 85 12.82 18.12 5.78
C ASP A 85 11.40 17.57 6.03
N GLY A 86 11.06 17.23 7.28
CA GLY A 86 9.75 16.68 7.64
C GLY A 86 9.61 15.17 7.44
N THR A 87 10.68 14.47 7.02
CA THR A 87 10.67 13.01 6.81
C THR A 87 10.49 12.25 8.12
N LEU A 88 9.59 11.26 8.13
CA LEU A 88 9.43 10.35 9.27
C LEU A 88 10.61 9.37 9.35
N THR A 89 11.31 9.37 10.48
CA THR A 89 12.53 8.57 10.70
C THR A 89 12.30 7.08 10.48
N GLY A 90 11.32 6.48 11.17
CA GLY A 90 11.03 5.04 11.08
C GLY A 90 10.75 4.58 9.64
N PRO A 91 9.74 5.16 8.96
CA PRO A 91 9.42 4.87 7.56
C PRO A 91 10.61 5.01 6.61
N ARG A 92 11.42 6.08 6.74
CA ARG A 92 12.61 6.28 5.90
C ARG A 92 13.64 5.18 6.12
N LEU A 93 13.91 4.81 7.37
CA LEU A 93 14.85 3.75 7.69
C LEU A 93 14.38 2.41 7.12
N VAL A 94 13.15 1.97 7.40
CA VAL A 94 12.70 0.66 6.89
C VAL A 94 12.64 0.60 5.37
N LEU A 95 12.33 1.71 4.68
CA LEU A 95 12.37 1.78 3.22
C LEU A 95 13.78 1.52 2.66
N TYR A 96 14.80 2.11 3.27
CA TYR A 96 16.19 1.95 2.79
C TYR A 96 16.74 0.58 3.16
N PHE A 97 16.50 0.13 4.39
CA PHE A 97 17.00 -1.14 4.88
C PHE A 97 16.30 -2.34 4.23
N SER A 98 15.07 -2.18 3.71
CA SER A 98 14.39 -3.25 2.96
C SER A 98 15.07 -3.63 1.65
N ALA A 99 16.01 -2.81 1.16
CA ALA A 99 16.84 -3.12 0.01
C ALA A 99 17.94 -4.16 0.31
N GLY A 100 18.29 -4.38 1.58
CA GLY A 100 19.23 -5.42 2.02
C GLY A 100 18.55 -6.54 2.80
N PRO A 101 19.33 -7.44 3.45
CA PRO A 101 18.82 -8.30 4.50
C PRO A 101 18.35 -7.48 5.70
N PHE A 102 17.24 -7.87 6.31
CA PHE A 102 16.59 -7.11 7.39
C PHE A 102 15.87 -7.96 8.45
N ASP A 103 16.04 -9.29 8.42
CA ASP A 103 15.23 -10.19 9.25
C ASP A 103 15.56 -10.05 10.73
N THR A 104 16.82 -9.76 11.05
CA THR A 104 17.37 -9.65 12.41
C THR A 104 18.03 -8.30 12.67
N VAL A 105 18.28 -7.97 13.94
CA VAL A 105 19.12 -6.80 14.31
C VAL A 105 20.52 -6.90 13.69
N ASP A 106 21.09 -8.10 13.58
CA ASP A 106 22.41 -8.31 12.93
C ASP A 106 22.40 -7.95 11.45
N ASP A 107 21.32 -8.26 10.74
CA ASP A 107 21.19 -7.95 9.31
C ASP A 107 21.19 -6.44 9.07
N VAL A 108 20.37 -5.70 9.83
CA VAL A 108 20.29 -4.24 9.72
C VAL A 108 21.56 -3.59 10.25
N LEU A 109 22.21 -4.13 11.29
CA LEU A 109 23.49 -3.63 11.75
C LEU A 109 24.60 -3.80 10.70
N ALA A 110 24.65 -4.94 10.02
CA ALA A 110 25.58 -5.17 8.92
C ALA A 110 25.32 -4.21 7.76
N SER A 111 24.05 -3.93 7.45
CA SER A 111 23.65 -2.96 6.43
C SER A 111 24.01 -1.51 6.80
N ALA A 112 23.91 -1.12 8.07
CA ALA A 112 24.32 0.21 8.54
C ALA A 112 25.84 0.43 8.40
N ARG A 113 26.63 -0.62 8.59
CA ARG A 113 28.10 -0.60 8.45
C ARG A 113 28.61 -0.56 7.01
N ALA A 114 27.84 -1.11 6.08
CA ALA A 114 28.22 -1.27 4.68
C ALA A 114 27.04 -0.96 3.74
N PRO A 115 26.46 0.25 3.81
CA PRO A 115 25.20 0.54 3.13
C PRO A 115 25.36 0.62 1.61
N ALA A 116 26.53 1.06 1.12
CA ALA A 116 26.83 1.10 -0.31
C ALA A 116 26.90 -0.30 -0.92
N GLU A 117 27.40 -1.29 -0.17
CA GLU A 117 27.48 -2.67 -0.63
C GLU A 117 26.17 -3.43 -0.46
N ARG A 118 25.41 -3.13 0.60
CA ARG A 118 24.27 -3.96 1.03
C ARG A 118 22.90 -3.41 0.69
N LEU A 119 22.74 -2.09 0.59
CA LEU A 119 21.45 -1.43 0.34
C LEU A 119 21.39 -0.87 -1.07
N ARG A 120 22.41 -0.12 -1.49
CA ARG A 120 22.41 0.61 -2.77
C ARG A 120 22.07 -0.26 -4.00
N PRO A 121 22.65 -1.47 -4.21
CA PRO A 121 22.42 -2.22 -5.44
C PRO A 121 20.95 -2.55 -5.71
N ASN A 122 20.15 -2.67 -4.64
CA ASN A 122 18.73 -3.01 -4.72
C ASN A 122 17.81 -1.79 -4.50
N LEU A 123 18.34 -0.67 -4.00
CA LEU A 123 17.57 0.56 -3.82
C LEU A 123 17.64 1.46 -5.07
N GLU A 124 18.82 1.58 -5.69
CA GLU A 124 19.09 2.41 -6.88
C GLU A 124 18.18 2.14 -8.07
N PRO A 125 17.78 0.89 -8.40
CA PRO A 125 16.85 0.65 -9.51
C PRO A 125 15.38 0.93 -9.15
N THR A 126 15.07 1.32 -7.91
CA THR A 126 13.69 1.55 -7.46
C THR A 126 13.23 2.99 -7.68
N PRO A 127 11.91 3.26 -7.75
CA PRO A 127 11.39 4.62 -7.79
C PRO A 127 11.68 5.46 -6.53
N TYR A 128 12.19 4.83 -5.46
CA TYR A 128 12.55 5.50 -4.21
C TYR A 128 13.98 6.03 -4.21
N TRP A 129 14.73 5.82 -5.29
CA TRP A 129 16.09 6.34 -5.41
C TRP A 129 16.09 7.84 -5.71
N ASP A 130 16.83 8.58 -4.90
CA ASP A 130 17.27 9.93 -5.19
C ASP A 130 18.69 10.11 -4.63
N ASP A 131 19.60 10.70 -5.42
CA ASP A 131 21.01 10.81 -5.06
C ASP A 131 21.24 11.71 -3.83
N ALA A 132 20.43 12.77 -3.68
CA ALA A 132 20.54 13.71 -2.58
C ALA A 132 19.99 13.09 -1.29
N ASP A 133 18.81 12.48 -1.35
CA ASP A 133 18.20 11.74 -0.24
C ASP A 133 19.07 10.57 0.21
N TRP A 134 19.66 9.83 -0.75
CA TRP A 134 20.64 8.79 -0.47
C TRP A 134 21.82 9.36 0.32
N SER A 135 22.46 10.40 -0.21
CA SER A 135 23.64 11.01 0.42
C SER A 135 23.33 11.54 1.83
N ALA A 136 22.18 12.18 2.01
CA ALA A 136 21.73 12.69 3.31
C ALA A 136 21.47 11.55 4.31
N THR A 137 20.80 10.47 3.87
CA THR A 137 20.52 9.30 4.71
C THR A 137 21.82 8.56 5.08
N MET A 138 22.77 8.45 4.15
CA MET A 138 24.07 7.80 4.41
C MET A 138 24.90 8.53 5.45
N ALA A 139 24.85 9.87 5.49
CA ALA A 139 25.50 10.65 6.53
C ALA A 139 24.99 10.33 7.95
N LEU A 140 23.80 9.74 8.08
CA LEU A 140 23.20 9.34 9.34
C LEU A 140 23.48 7.88 9.74
N MET A 141 24.11 7.08 8.88
CA MET A 141 24.36 5.65 9.15
C MET A 141 25.17 5.39 10.43
N PRO A 142 26.18 6.19 10.80
CA PRO A 142 26.84 6.05 12.10
C PRO A 142 25.87 6.20 13.29
N ALA A 143 24.90 7.11 13.20
CA ALA A 143 23.89 7.28 14.25
C ALA A 143 22.90 6.10 14.29
N VAL A 144 22.52 5.55 13.12
CA VAL A 144 21.72 4.32 13.03
C VAL A 144 22.46 3.14 13.66
N GLU A 145 23.74 2.96 13.34
CA GLU A 145 24.58 1.92 13.94
C GLU A 145 24.65 2.04 15.47
N THR A 146 24.95 3.23 15.98
CA THR A 146 24.99 3.49 17.44
C THR A 146 23.65 3.17 18.10
N ALA A 147 22.53 3.59 17.52
CA ALA A 147 21.21 3.32 18.06
C ALA A 147 20.86 1.82 18.06
N LEU A 148 21.21 1.08 17.01
CA LEU A 148 21.03 -0.38 16.94
C LEU A 148 21.88 -1.11 17.99
N LEU A 149 23.14 -0.70 18.16
CA LEU A 149 24.02 -1.27 19.19
C LEU A 149 23.50 -1.01 20.60
N GLU A 150 22.93 0.17 20.86
CA GLU A 150 22.32 0.50 22.14
C GLU A 150 21.02 -0.28 22.38
N LEU A 151 20.16 -0.46 21.36
CA LEU A 151 19.00 -1.36 21.46
C LEU A 151 19.41 -2.78 21.87
N ARG A 152 20.43 -3.33 21.21
CA ARG A 152 21.00 -4.62 21.58
C ARG A 152 21.51 -4.62 23.02
N ARG A 153 22.27 -3.61 23.42
CA ARG A 153 22.85 -3.49 24.77
C ARG A 153 21.77 -3.49 25.86
N ILE A 154 20.62 -2.86 25.62
CA ILE A 154 19.51 -2.81 26.58
C ILE A 154 18.58 -4.04 26.50
N GLY A 155 18.90 -5.03 25.66
CA GLY A 155 18.17 -6.30 25.59
C GLY A 155 16.96 -6.29 24.66
N PHE A 156 16.96 -5.51 23.59
CA PHE A 156 15.87 -5.48 22.60
C PHE A 156 15.52 -6.87 22.06
N GLU A 157 16.49 -7.66 21.61
CA GLU A 157 16.26 -8.99 21.02
C GLU A 157 15.56 -9.93 22.04
N GLN A 158 16.05 -9.97 23.28
CA GLN A 158 15.42 -10.75 24.35
C GLN A 158 13.99 -10.29 24.62
N ARG A 159 13.77 -8.97 24.70
CA ARG A 159 12.45 -8.41 24.97
C ARG A 159 11.48 -8.69 23.82
N TYR A 160 11.94 -8.57 22.57
CA TYR A 160 11.17 -8.90 21.37
C TYR A 160 10.70 -10.36 21.43
N GLU A 161 11.60 -11.29 21.72
CA GLU A 161 11.27 -12.72 21.87
C GLU A 161 10.30 -13.01 23.02
N THR A 162 10.42 -12.35 24.16
CA THR A 162 9.62 -12.70 25.35
C THR A 162 8.30 -11.95 25.47
N GLU A 163 8.21 -10.72 24.95
CA GLU A 163 7.05 -9.84 25.15
C GLU A 163 6.24 -9.61 23.87
N TRP A 164 6.85 -9.58 22.69
CA TRP A 164 6.19 -9.07 21.48
C TRP A 164 5.94 -10.14 20.42
N VAL A 165 6.84 -11.13 20.29
CA VAL A 165 6.75 -12.14 19.23
C VAL A 165 5.45 -12.95 19.27
N GLY A 166 4.83 -13.11 20.45
CA GLY A 166 3.56 -13.79 20.62
C GLY A 166 2.44 -13.12 19.81
N GLU A 167 2.22 -11.82 20.03
CA GLU A 167 1.18 -11.05 19.35
C GLU A 167 1.47 -10.91 17.85
N ILE A 168 2.75 -10.77 17.47
CA ILE A 168 3.21 -10.76 16.08
C ILE A 168 2.86 -12.09 15.39
N ASN A 169 3.16 -13.24 16.01
CA ASN A 169 2.85 -14.56 15.46
C ASN A 169 1.35 -14.81 15.31
N GLU A 170 0.54 -14.31 16.23
CA GLU A 170 -0.92 -14.31 16.07
C GLU A 170 -1.34 -13.45 14.88
N GLY A 171 -0.77 -12.25 14.73
CA GLY A 171 -0.99 -11.37 13.59
C GLY A 171 -0.62 -12.03 12.25
N ILE A 172 0.52 -12.72 12.20
CA ILE A 172 0.97 -13.52 11.05
C ILE A 172 -0.07 -14.58 10.70
N THR A 173 -0.52 -15.35 11.70
CA THR A 173 -1.49 -16.43 11.49
C THR A 173 -2.83 -15.87 10.97
N ARG A 174 -3.34 -14.80 11.59
CA ARG A 174 -4.58 -14.12 11.17
C ARG A 174 -4.48 -13.63 9.72
N ASN A 175 -3.39 -12.94 9.38
CA ASN A 175 -3.21 -12.39 8.04
C ASN A 175 -3.03 -13.47 6.99
N ARG A 176 -2.25 -14.52 7.29
CA ARG A 176 -2.05 -15.65 6.39
C ARG A 176 -3.37 -16.32 6.00
N VAL A 177 -4.19 -16.67 6.98
CA VAL A 177 -5.52 -17.26 6.74
C VAL A 177 -6.40 -16.35 5.88
N ALA A 178 -6.31 -15.04 6.05
CA ALA A 178 -7.10 -14.09 5.30
C ALA A 178 -6.64 -13.91 3.85
N VAL A 179 -5.33 -13.92 3.57
CA VAL A 179 -4.81 -13.62 2.22
C VAL A 179 -4.66 -14.86 1.34
N GLU A 180 -4.34 -16.02 1.93
CA GLU A 180 -4.07 -17.26 1.20
C GLU A 180 -5.15 -17.64 0.17
N PRO A 181 -6.46 -17.46 0.40
CA PRO A 181 -7.47 -17.82 -0.58
C PRO A 181 -7.51 -16.95 -1.84
N HIS A 182 -6.81 -15.81 -1.88
CA HIS A 182 -6.97 -14.79 -2.92
C HIS A 182 -5.82 -14.77 -3.92
N ASP A 183 -6.15 -14.87 -5.21
CA ASP A 183 -5.18 -14.80 -6.30
C ASP A 183 -5.19 -13.41 -6.96
N VAL A 184 -4.69 -12.39 -6.24
CA VAL A 184 -4.83 -10.98 -6.64
C VAL A 184 -3.92 -10.59 -7.82
N VAL A 185 -2.73 -11.18 -7.94
CA VAL A 185 -1.74 -10.78 -8.96
C VAL A 185 -2.26 -10.97 -10.38
N PRO A 186 -2.83 -12.13 -10.78
CA PRO A 186 -3.41 -12.28 -12.12
C PRO A 186 -4.49 -11.27 -12.45
N GLU A 187 -5.29 -10.91 -11.45
CA GLU A 187 -6.36 -9.93 -11.62
C GLU A 187 -5.81 -8.50 -11.80
N GLN A 188 -4.72 -8.17 -11.11
CA GLN A 188 -3.97 -6.93 -11.31
C GLN A 188 -3.27 -6.91 -12.68
N GLU A 189 -2.60 -7.98 -13.08
CA GLU A 189 -1.98 -8.13 -14.40
C GLU A 189 -3.02 -7.96 -15.53
N ARG A 190 -4.23 -8.52 -15.35
CA ARG A 190 -5.34 -8.40 -16.30
C ARG A 190 -5.76 -6.94 -16.53
N LEU A 191 -5.67 -6.11 -15.50
CA LEU A 191 -6.05 -4.69 -15.53
C LEU A 191 -4.88 -3.76 -15.90
N LEU A 192 -3.63 -4.17 -15.66
CA LEU A 192 -2.44 -3.40 -16.02
C LEU A 192 -1.89 -3.76 -17.41
N GLY A 193 -2.22 -4.94 -17.93
CA GLY A 193 -1.69 -5.43 -19.21
C GLY A 193 -0.18 -5.71 -19.19
N ARG A 194 0.41 -5.93 -18.01
CA ARG A 194 1.82 -6.29 -17.82
C ARG A 194 1.96 -7.39 -16.77
N THR A 195 3.03 -8.17 -16.87
CA THR A 195 3.40 -9.17 -15.85
C THR A 195 3.91 -8.48 -14.59
N LEU A 196 3.56 -9.03 -13.44
CA LEU A 196 4.01 -8.56 -12.13
C LEU A 196 4.87 -9.62 -11.44
N ASP A 197 5.60 -9.21 -10.40
CA ASP A 197 6.13 -10.19 -9.46
C ASP A 197 4.94 -10.93 -8.83
N ARG A 198 5.08 -12.24 -8.68
CA ARG A 198 4.05 -13.08 -8.08
C ARG A 198 4.10 -13.03 -6.57
N THR A 199 5.23 -12.64 -5.99
CA THR A 199 5.41 -12.61 -4.55
C THR A 199 4.83 -11.32 -3.98
N LEU A 200 3.93 -11.48 -3.00
CA LEU A 200 3.41 -10.39 -2.18
C LEU A 200 3.77 -10.67 -0.73
N GLU A 201 4.48 -9.75 -0.12
CA GLU A 201 4.99 -9.92 1.25
C GLU A 201 4.28 -8.96 2.21
N VAL A 202 3.69 -9.52 3.26
CA VAL A 202 3.07 -8.77 4.36
C VAL A 202 3.92 -9.00 5.60
N LEU A 203 4.60 -7.94 6.03
CA LEU A 203 5.44 -7.91 7.21
C LEU A 203 4.61 -7.43 8.40
N ILE A 204 4.39 -8.33 9.36
CA ILE A 204 3.62 -8.06 10.58
C ILE A 204 4.60 -7.63 11.66
N LEU A 205 4.53 -6.35 12.05
CA LEU A 205 5.47 -5.69 12.95
C LEU A 205 4.74 -4.94 14.07
N ARG A 206 5.46 -4.58 15.13
CA ARG A 206 4.90 -3.90 16.32
C ARG A 206 5.00 -2.40 16.28
N PHE A 207 6.05 -1.83 15.72
CA PHE A 207 6.36 -0.40 15.89
C PHE A 207 5.97 0.49 14.71
N CYS A 208 4.97 0.10 13.93
CA CYS A 208 4.56 0.81 12.70
C CYS A 208 3.28 1.67 12.82
N LYS A 209 2.54 1.66 13.95
CA LYS A 209 1.39 2.54 14.13
C LYS A 209 1.78 4.02 14.01
N PRO A 210 0.85 4.88 13.56
CA PRO A 210 -0.50 4.53 13.10
C PRO A 210 -0.59 4.08 11.63
N TYR A 211 0.53 3.95 10.92
CA TYR A 211 0.53 3.75 9.46
C TYR A 211 0.76 2.29 9.04
N GLY A 212 0.37 1.98 7.81
CA GLY A 212 1.03 0.92 7.04
C GLY A 212 2.18 1.53 6.25
N ILE A 213 3.24 0.76 5.98
CA ILE A 213 4.42 1.28 5.28
C ILE A 213 4.70 0.39 4.08
N ARG A 214 4.68 0.98 2.88
CA ARG A 214 5.21 0.31 1.69
C ARG A 214 6.73 0.45 1.66
N ILE A 215 7.41 -0.63 1.35
CA ILE A 215 8.87 -0.69 1.23
C ILE A 215 9.26 -1.25 -0.14
N THR A 216 10.55 -1.45 -0.40
CA THR A 216 11.02 -1.94 -1.71
C THR A 216 10.41 -3.30 -2.08
N GLY A 217 10.12 -3.48 -3.38
CA GLY A 217 9.41 -4.66 -3.90
C GLY A 217 7.89 -4.57 -3.71
N GLN A 218 7.20 -5.72 -3.80
CA GLN A 218 5.77 -5.80 -3.50
C GLN A 218 5.57 -6.20 -2.03
N ARG A 219 6.05 -5.33 -1.14
CA ARG A 219 6.13 -5.59 0.30
C ARG A 219 5.47 -4.48 1.10
N PHE A 220 4.71 -4.87 2.12
CA PHE A 220 3.97 -3.96 2.98
C PHE A 220 4.17 -4.31 4.43
N ILE A 221 4.41 -3.31 5.26
CA ILE A 221 4.49 -3.43 6.72
C ILE A 221 3.13 -3.06 7.30
N THR A 222 2.68 -3.85 8.27
CA THR A 222 1.49 -3.53 9.06
C THR A 222 1.62 -3.93 10.51
N HIS A 223 0.76 -3.36 11.35
CA HIS A 223 0.73 -3.63 12.77
C HIS A 223 0.10 -4.99 13.09
N GLU A 224 0.63 -5.76 14.05
CA GLU A 224 0.06 -7.07 14.41
C GLU A 224 -1.42 -7.05 14.77
N SER A 225 -1.89 -5.94 15.34
CA SER A 225 -3.27 -5.77 15.79
C SER A 225 -4.23 -5.26 14.71
N TYR A 226 -3.76 -4.94 13.50
CA TYR A 226 -4.64 -4.43 12.45
C TYR A 226 -5.49 -5.57 11.84
N PRO A 227 -6.75 -5.29 11.45
CA PRO A 227 -7.61 -6.30 10.83
C PRO A 227 -6.98 -6.84 9.54
N ALA A 228 -7.04 -8.15 9.35
CA ALA A 228 -6.42 -8.80 8.21
C ALA A 228 -7.05 -8.38 6.87
N GLU A 229 -8.34 -8.03 6.83
CA GLU A 229 -8.96 -7.53 5.60
C GLU A 229 -8.37 -6.20 5.15
N THR A 230 -7.74 -5.44 6.06
CA THR A 230 -7.00 -4.23 5.68
C THR A 230 -5.81 -4.57 4.81
N GLN A 231 -5.07 -5.63 5.10
CA GLN A 231 -3.88 -6.01 4.33
C GLN A 231 -4.24 -6.53 2.94
N LEU A 232 -5.34 -7.27 2.86
CA LEU A 232 -5.85 -7.74 1.58
C LEU A 232 -6.23 -6.57 0.66
N ARG A 233 -6.82 -5.51 1.22
CA ARG A 233 -7.11 -4.27 0.46
C ARG A 233 -5.86 -3.47 0.12
N VAL A 234 -4.90 -3.35 1.04
CA VAL A 234 -3.61 -2.70 0.78
C VAL A 234 -2.87 -3.41 -0.35
N ALA A 235 -2.82 -4.74 -0.34
CA ALA A 235 -2.19 -5.50 -1.42
C ALA A 235 -2.94 -5.37 -2.76
N ALA A 236 -4.28 -5.28 -2.73
CA ALA A 236 -5.07 -4.97 -3.92
C ALA A 236 -4.78 -3.56 -4.47
N HIS A 237 -4.47 -2.61 -3.60
CA HIS A 237 -4.22 -1.21 -3.90
C HIS A 237 -2.79 -0.95 -4.39
N GLU A 238 -1.80 -1.21 -3.56
CA GLU A 238 -0.44 -0.72 -3.74
C GLU A 238 0.26 -1.26 -4.98
N VAL A 239 -0.06 -2.49 -5.40
CA VAL A 239 0.54 -3.11 -6.59
C VAL A 239 0.17 -2.35 -7.87
N PHE A 240 -0.97 -1.63 -7.87
CA PHE A 240 -1.32 -0.77 -8.99
C PHE A 240 -0.44 0.47 -9.07
N HIS A 241 0.21 0.91 -8.00
CA HIS A 241 0.95 2.18 -8.02
C HIS A 241 2.32 2.06 -8.74
N PRO A 242 2.60 2.91 -9.75
CA PRO A 242 1.66 3.79 -10.45
C PRO A 242 0.83 3.03 -11.52
N PRO A 243 -0.48 3.36 -11.70
CA PRO A 243 -1.37 2.56 -12.56
C PRO A 243 -1.18 2.83 -14.06
N PHE A 244 -0.42 3.87 -14.38
CA PHE A 244 0.01 4.29 -15.72
C PHE A 244 1.29 5.13 -15.58
N ASP A 245 1.99 5.36 -16.69
CA ASP A 245 3.11 6.29 -16.73
C ASP A 245 2.62 7.73 -16.62
N VAL A 246 2.92 8.38 -15.49
CA VAL A 246 2.51 9.77 -15.22
C VAL A 246 3.24 10.78 -16.11
N GLU A 247 4.38 10.41 -16.70
CA GLU A 247 5.16 11.26 -17.60
C GLU A 247 4.72 11.13 -19.08
N ASP A 248 3.79 10.23 -19.37
CA ASP A 248 3.31 10.03 -20.73
C ASP A 248 2.58 11.26 -21.25
N TRP A 249 3.23 11.92 -22.22
CA TRP A 249 2.75 13.14 -22.88
C TRP A 249 1.34 13.02 -23.45
N ARG A 250 0.86 11.81 -23.76
CA ARG A 250 -0.50 11.57 -24.27
C ARG A 250 -1.56 12.00 -23.25
N PHE A 251 -1.26 12.01 -21.96
CA PHE A 251 -2.20 12.45 -20.92
C PHE A 251 -2.28 13.96 -20.74
N VAL A 252 -1.22 14.72 -21.09
CA VAL A 252 -1.11 16.16 -20.76
C VAL A 252 -2.34 16.97 -21.17
N ALA A 253 -2.76 16.88 -22.44
CA ALA A 253 -3.91 17.63 -22.93
C ALA A 253 -5.26 17.11 -22.39
N ARG A 254 -5.34 15.81 -22.09
CA ARG A 254 -6.56 15.15 -21.60
C ARG A 254 -6.82 15.48 -20.14
N PHE A 255 -5.77 15.48 -19.32
CA PHE A 255 -5.82 15.88 -17.91
C PHE A 255 -6.06 17.38 -17.74
N ALA A 256 -5.56 18.23 -18.62
CA ALA A 256 -5.73 19.69 -18.51
C ALA A 256 -7.21 20.08 -18.31
N ARG A 257 -8.14 19.47 -19.05
CA ARG A 257 -9.58 19.80 -18.93
C ARG A 257 -10.17 19.41 -17.57
N LEU A 258 -9.75 18.30 -16.98
CA LEU A 258 -10.18 17.91 -15.64
C LEU A 258 -9.48 18.73 -14.56
N ARG A 259 -8.20 19.03 -14.77
CA ARG A 259 -7.41 19.86 -13.85
C ARG A 259 -7.95 21.28 -13.74
N ASP A 260 -8.45 21.83 -14.85
CA ASP A 260 -9.00 23.19 -14.90
C ASP A 260 -10.48 23.26 -14.48
N ASP A 261 -11.15 22.10 -14.27
CA ASP A 261 -12.54 22.07 -13.82
C ASP A 261 -12.67 22.61 -12.39
N PRO A 262 -13.59 23.56 -12.13
CA PRO A 262 -13.74 24.17 -10.81
C PRO A 262 -14.08 23.17 -9.70
N TRP A 263 -14.80 22.09 -10.00
CA TRP A 263 -15.17 21.08 -9.01
C TRP A 263 -13.98 20.19 -8.67
N MET A 264 -13.22 19.71 -9.65
CA MET A 264 -11.96 18.99 -9.40
C MET A 264 -10.93 19.84 -8.66
N ARG A 265 -10.79 21.13 -9.01
CA ARG A 265 -9.94 22.05 -8.27
C ARG A 265 -10.35 22.19 -6.82
N ALA A 266 -11.65 22.32 -6.54
CA ALA A 266 -12.14 22.40 -5.17
C ALA A 266 -11.79 21.14 -4.37
N VAL A 267 -11.87 19.95 -4.96
CA VAL A 267 -11.40 18.70 -4.31
C VAL A 267 -9.93 18.81 -3.91
N VAL A 268 -9.05 19.23 -4.83
CA VAL A 268 -7.61 19.39 -4.55
C VAL A 268 -7.36 20.48 -3.50
N GLU A 269 -7.97 21.65 -3.66
CA GLU A 269 -7.65 22.86 -2.88
C GLU A 269 -8.26 22.86 -1.46
N THR A 270 -9.35 22.12 -1.23
CA THR A 270 -10.12 22.23 0.02
C THR A 270 -10.17 20.97 0.88
N HIS A 271 -9.62 19.85 0.41
CA HIS A 271 -9.47 18.66 1.26
C HIS A 271 -8.47 18.94 2.40
N ASN A 272 -8.50 18.12 3.46
CA ASN A 272 -7.55 18.23 4.54
C ASN A 272 -6.16 17.79 4.05
N PRO A 273 -5.16 18.69 3.97
CA PRO A 273 -3.85 18.37 3.37
C PRO A 273 -3.05 17.34 4.16
N GLN A 274 -3.47 17.02 5.39
CA GLN A 274 -2.89 15.93 6.20
C GLN A 274 -3.13 14.55 5.60
N PHE A 275 -4.11 14.39 4.70
CA PHE A 275 -4.38 13.12 4.01
C PHE A 275 -3.47 12.88 2.79
N GLY A 276 -2.64 13.86 2.40
CA GLY A 276 -1.72 13.73 1.26
C GLY A 276 -2.38 14.00 -0.09
N TYR A 277 -1.68 13.68 -1.19
CA TYR A 277 -2.16 13.89 -2.57
C TYR A 277 -2.59 15.34 -2.87
N ASN A 278 -1.79 16.30 -2.40
CA ASN A 278 -2.05 17.75 -2.48
C ASN A 278 -1.89 18.36 -3.89
N SER A 279 -1.95 17.54 -4.94
CA SER A 279 -1.86 17.97 -6.33
C SER A 279 -2.84 17.18 -7.20
N PHE A 280 -3.20 17.75 -8.35
CA PHE A 280 -4.03 17.03 -9.32
C PHE A 280 -3.38 15.71 -9.75
N ASP A 281 -2.06 15.71 -9.97
CA ASP A 281 -1.31 14.51 -10.38
C ASP A 281 -1.31 13.45 -9.27
N GLY A 282 -1.26 13.87 -8.00
CA GLY A 282 -1.44 12.99 -6.85
C GLY A 282 -2.85 12.37 -6.82
N ILE A 283 -3.89 13.19 -6.99
CA ILE A 283 -5.28 12.71 -7.01
C ILE A 283 -5.55 11.77 -8.17
N ILE A 284 -5.13 12.08 -9.41
CA ILE A 284 -5.41 11.19 -10.56
C ILE A 284 -4.72 9.83 -10.42
N ASN A 285 -3.51 9.81 -9.86
CA ASN A 285 -2.77 8.59 -9.58
C ASN A 285 -3.47 7.73 -8.51
N GLU A 286 -3.77 8.34 -7.36
CA GLU A 286 -4.46 7.69 -6.25
C GLU A 286 -5.87 7.22 -6.61
N ASP A 287 -6.68 8.07 -7.21
CA ASP A 287 -8.06 7.75 -7.54
C ASP A 287 -8.18 6.70 -8.65
N SER A 288 -7.21 6.66 -9.58
CA SER A 288 -7.10 5.56 -10.53
C SER A 288 -6.82 4.24 -9.83
N THR A 289 -5.86 4.24 -8.89
CA THR A 289 -5.53 3.07 -8.10
C THR A 289 -6.71 2.61 -7.25
N GLN A 290 -7.42 3.52 -6.57
CA GLN A 290 -8.61 3.16 -5.78
C GLN A 290 -9.75 2.60 -6.63
N ALA A 291 -9.96 3.12 -7.83
CA ALA A 291 -10.99 2.59 -8.72
C ALA A 291 -10.65 1.16 -9.19
N LEU A 292 -9.37 0.91 -9.50
CA LEU A 292 -8.87 -0.41 -9.91
C LEU A 292 -8.91 -1.41 -8.75
N ASP A 293 -8.43 -1.03 -7.57
CA ASP A 293 -8.43 -1.92 -6.39
C ASP A 293 -9.85 -2.33 -6.00
N GLN A 294 -10.85 -1.47 -6.24
CA GLN A 294 -12.25 -1.75 -5.90
C GLN A 294 -12.79 -2.84 -6.84
N ILE A 295 -12.41 -2.80 -8.11
CA ILE A 295 -12.74 -3.86 -9.10
C ILE A 295 -12.12 -5.19 -8.67
N VAL A 296 -10.83 -5.20 -8.31
CA VAL A 296 -10.14 -6.41 -7.81
C VAL A 296 -10.85 -6.94 -6.57
N SER A 297 -11.10 -6.07 -5.59
CA SER A 297 -11.70 -6.44 -4.31
C SER A 297 -13.10 -7.04 -4.47
N GLU A 298 -13.93 -6.47 -5.34
CA GLU A 298 -15.25 -7.01 -5.67
C GLU A 298 -15.18 -8.38 -6.34
N ARG A 299 -14.30 -8.55 -7.33
CA ARG A 299 -14.15 -9.84 -8.04
C ARG A 299 -13.63 -10.95 -7.13
N MET A 300 -12.86 -10.59 -6.11
CA MET A 300 -12.31 -11.51 -5.13
C MET A 300 -13.19 -11.68 -3.88
N GLY A 301 -14.34 -11.00 -3.81
CA GLY A 301 -15.34 -11.19 -2.74
C GLY A 301 -15.04 -10.48 -1.42
N PHE A 302 -14.11 -9.53 -1.39
CA PHE A 302 -13.77 -8.74 -0.19
C PHE A 302 -13.96 -7.23 -0.37
N GLY A 303 -14.60 -6.82 -1.47
CA GLY A 303 -14.97 -5.43 -1.75
C GLY A 303 -15.90 -4.87 -0.69
N ARG A 304 -15.73 -3.57 -0.40
CA ARG A 304 -16.70 -2.78 0.37
C ARG A 304 -17.77 -2.24 -0.58
N ASP A 305 -18.90 -1.82 -0.04
CA ASP A 305 -19.84 -0.99 -0.81
C ASP A 305 -19.09 0.27 -1.29
N PRO A 306 -19.03 0.52 -2.61
CA PRO A 306 -18.24 1.63 -3.17
C PRO A 306 -18.78 2.99 -2.72
N GLY A 307 -20.10 3.11 -2.52
CA GLY A 307 -20.72 4.32 -2.01
C GLY A 307 -20.28 4.62 -0.57
N ASP A 308 -20.36 3.64 0.33
CA ASP A 308 -19.91 3.79 1.72
C ASP A 308 -18.41 4.05 1.82
N ARG A 309 -17.60 3.40 0.97
CA ARG A 309 -16.15 3.61 0.90
C ARG A 309 -15.82 5.08 0.63
N TRP A 310 -16.26 5.63 -0.50
CA TRP A 310 -15.83 6.96 -0.92
C TRP A 310 -16.63 8.11 -0.29
N ARG A 311 -17.83 7.87 0.26
CA ARG A 311 -18.53 8.90 1.06
C ARG A 311 -17.81 9.26 2.36
N ARG A 312 -17.00 8.34 2.91
CA ARG A 312 -16.41 8.47 4.25
C ARG A 312 -14.88 8.53 4.26
N SER A 313 -14.21 7.97 3.25
CA SER A 313 -12.74 7.96 3.19
C SER A 313 -12.21 9.38 2.97
N ASP A 314 -11.26 9.79 3.81
CA ASP A 314 -10.39 10.97 3.59
C ASP A 314 -11.16 12.26 3.30
N GLY A 315 -12.25 12.47 4.06
CA GLY A 315 -13.12 13.64 3.90
C GLY A 315 -13.98 13.62 2.63
N GLY A 316 -13.98 12.52 1.88
CA GLY A 316 -14.69 12.36 0.61
C GLY A 316 -13.92 12.91 -0.59
N MET A 317 -12.58 12.95 -0.55
CA MET A 317 -11.76 13.49 -1.64
C MET A 317 -11.73 12.60 -2.89
N HIS A 318 -11.95 11.29 -2.73
CA HIS A 318 -11.82 10.28 -3.80
C HIS A 318 -13.01 10.23 -4.77
N MET A 319 -13.51 11.39 -5.17
CA MET A 319 -14.67 11.52 -6.05
C MET A 319 -14.35 11.09 -7.48
N LEU A 320 -13.11 11.29 -7.93
CA LEU A 320 -12.67 10.83 -9.23
C LEU A 320 -12.54 9.30 -9.25
N ALA A 321 -12.17 8.66 -8.14
CA ALA A 321 -12.14 7.20 -8.03
C ALA A 321 -13.53 6.61 -8.24
N ALA A 322 -14.55 7.21 -7.60
CA ALA A 322 -15.94 6.83 -7.78
C ALA A 322 -16.40 6.97 -9.25
N ALA A 323 -16.00 8.06 -9.91
CA ALA A 323 -16.31 8.29 -11.32
C ALA A 323 -15.62 7.28 -12.26
N LEU A 324 -14.33 7.02 -12.05
CA LEU A 324 -13.54 6.06 -12.82
C LEU A 324 -14.06 4.64 -12.66
N TYR A 325 -14.37 4.23 -11.43
CA TYR A 325 -14.99 2.95 -11.14
C TYR A 325 -16.30 2.77 -11.90
N HIS A 326 -17.20 3.76 -11.83
CA HIS A 326 -18.46 3.70 -12.57
C HIS A 326 -18.23 3.68 -14.09
N ALA A 327 -17.27 4.46 -14.61
CA ALA A 327 -16.95 4.46 -16.03
C ALA A 327 -16.45 3.09 -16.50
N MET A 328 -15.56 2.44 -15.73
CA MET A 328 -15.05 1.11 -16.04
C MET A 328 -16.14 0.03 -16.00
N LYS A 329 -17.08 0.13 -15.05
CA LYS A 329 -18.25 -0.77 -14.93
C LYS A 329 -19.19 -0.63 -16.14
N GLU A 330 -19.52 0.60 -16.51
CA GLU A 330 -20.43 0.89 -17.62
C GLU A 330 -19.81 0.48 -18.97
N ASP A 331 -18.52 0.74 -19.17
CA ASP A 331 -17.77 0.33 -20.37
C ASP A 331 -17.46 -1.18 -20.41
N GLY A 332 -17.70 -1.90 -19.31
CA GLY A 332 -17.38 -3.32 -19.15
C GLY A 332 -15.88 -3.63 -19.12
N PHE A 333 -15.04 -2.63 -18.83
CA PHE A 333 -13.60 -2.81 -18.62
C PHE A 333 -13.33 -3.65 -17.37
N ASP A 334 -14.13 -3.50 -16.33
CA ASP A 334 -14.05 -4.31 -15.10
C ASP A 334 -14.07 -5.82 -15.39
N ARG A 335 -14.86 -6.25 -16.37
CA ARG A 335 -14.97 -7.65 -16.82
C ARG A 335 -13.90 -8.02 -17.85
N ARG A 336 -13.71 -7.20 -18.89
CA ARG A 336 -12.80 -7.49 -20.02
C ARG A 336 -11.32 -7.35 -19.63
N GLY A 337 -10.98 -6.27 -18.95
CA GLY A 337 -9.61 -5.88 -18.65
C GLY A 337 -8.89 -5.38 -19.89
N GLY A 338 -7.57 -5.50 -19.88
CA GLY A 338 -6.67 -4.85 -20.81
C GLY A 338 -5.82 -3.82 -20.08
N ARG A 339 -4.90 -3.18 -20.80
CA ARG A 339 -4.02 -2.17 -20.22
C ARG A 339 -4.82 -0.94 -19.79
N TYR A 340 -4.88 -0.66 -18.49
CA TYR A 340 -5.63 0.48 -17.93
C TYR A 340 -5.26 1.81 -18.60
N GLU A 341 -3.98 2.04 -18.87
CA GLU A 341 -3.49 3.23 -19.57
C GLU A 341 -4.18 3.45 -20.93
N ASP A 342 -4.34 2.38 -21.74
CA ASP A 342 -5.02 2.46 -23.04
C ASP A 342 -6.52 2.73 -22.87
N TRP A 343 -7.13 2.09 -21.87
CA TRP A 343 -8.53 2.34 -21.54
C TRP A 343 -8.75 3.79 -21.11
N LEU A 344 -7.89 4.33 -20.25
CA LEU A 344 -7.98 5.68 -19.73
C LEU A 344 -7.87 6.71 -20.87
N LEU A 345 -6.86 6.56 -21.75
CA LEU A 345 -6.72 7.39 -22.95
C LEU A 345 -7.96 7.32 -23.85
N SER A 346 -8.47 6.11 -24.11
CA SER A 346 -9.68 5.91 -24.90
C SER A 346 -10.93 6.50 -24.23
N ALA A 347 -11.03 6.45 -22.91
CA ALA A 347 -12.14 7.00 -22.15
C ALA A 347 -12.20 8.53 -22.28
N PHE A 348 -11.05 9.21 -22.26
CA PHE A 348 -10.98 10.64 -22.57
C PHE A 348 -11.41 10.92 -24.02
N ASP A 349 -10.90 10.17 -24.99
CA ASP A 349 -11.18 10.40 -26.42
C ASP A 349 -12.64 10.17 -26.78
N ARG A 350 -13.30 9.24 -26.08
CA ARG A 350 -14.73 8.96 -26.21
C ARG A 350 -15.61 9.90 -25.37
N GLY A 351 -15.03 10.83 -24.62
CA GLY A 351 -15.76 11.79 -23.79
C GLY A 351 -16.37 11.21 -22.51
N LEU A 352 -15.95 10.02 -22.07
CA LEU A 352 -16.45 9.38 -20.85
C LEU A 352 -15.97 10.08 -19.56
N LEU A 353 -14.93 10.89 -19.68
CA LEU A 353 -14.27 11.62 -18.58
C LEU A 353 -14.27 13.13 -18.81
N THR A 354 -15.32 13.67 -19.44
CA THR A 354 -15.55 15.12 -19.41
C THR A 354 -15.94 15.56 -18.00
N PRO A 355 -15.74 16.84 -17.59
CA PRO A 355 -16.07 17.29 -16.24
C PRO A 355 -17.52 17.00 -15.80
N ASP A 356 -18.50 17.24 -16.69
CA ASP A 356 -19.90 16.92 -16.42
C ASP A 356 -20.11 15.43 -16.19
N GLU A 357 -19.39 14.61 -16.94
CA GLU A 357 -19.55 13.17 -16.88
C GLU A 357 -18.87 12.55 -15.66
N VAL A 358 -17.69 13.07 -15.27
CA VAL A 358 -17.05 12.71 -14.00
C VAL A 358 -18.00 13.00 -12.83
N ARG A 359 -18.61 14.20 -12.79
CA ARG A 359 -19.58 14.56 -11.75
C ARG A 359 -20.80 13.65 -11.76
N ARG A 360 -21.40 13.40 -12.94
CA ARG A 360 -22.58 12.52 -13.06
C ARG A 360 -22.28 11.11 -12.52
N ARG A 361 -21.12 10.56 -12.87
CA ARG A 361 -20.68 9.22 -12.47
C ARG A 361 -20.36 9.13 -10.99
N ALA A 362 -19.65 10.13 -10.44
CA ALA A 362 -19.44 10.22 -9.00
C ALA A 362 -20.79 10.25 -8.24
N ARG A 363 -21.74 11.08 -8.69
CA ARG A 363 -23.09 11.16 -8.08
C ARG A 363 -23.83 9.81 -8.10
N ALA A 364 -23.66 9.01 -9.15
CA ALA A 364 -24.29 7.71 -9.26
C ALA A 364 -23.75 6.69 -8.22
N VAL A 365 -22.53 6.90 -7.69
CA VAL A 365 -21.90 6.01 -6.71
C VAL A 365 -22.05 6.55 -5.28
N VAL A 366 -21.69 7.81 -5.05
CA VAL A 366 -21.63 8.41 -3.70
C VAL A 366 -22.82 9.31 -3.38
N GLY A 367 -23.73 9.52 -4.32
CA GLY A 367 -24.90 10.40 -4.15
C GLY A 367 -24.61 11.88 -4.42
N ALA A 368 -25.68 12.63 -4.71
CA ALA A 368 -25.60 14.06 -5.05
C ALA A 368 -25.05 14.91 -3.90
N GLU A 369 -25.54 14.68 -2.68
CA GLU A 369 -25.13 15.47 -1.51
C GLU A 369 -23.61 15.46 -1.30
N THR A 370 -22.96 14.31 -1.43
CA THR A 370 -21.51 14.18 -1.25
C THR A 370 -20.74 14.91 -2.35
N VAL A 371 -21.17 14.77 -3.61
CA VAL A 371 -20.53 15.48 -4.74
C VAL A 371 -20.71 16.98 -4.62
N ASP A 372 -21.88 17.44 -4.18
CA ASP A 372 -22.24 18.86 -4.16
C ASP A 372 -21.47 19.64 -3.09
N ARG A 373 -20.95 18.97 -2.04
CA ARG A 373 -20.04 19.58 -1.04
C ARG A 373 -18.78 20.18 -1.65
N TRP A 374 -18.33 19.63 -2.78
CA TRP A 374 -17.15 20.09 -3.50
C TRP A 374 -17.51 21.07 -4.63
N THR A 375 -18.78 21.43 -4.78
CA THR A 375 -19.17 22.47 -5.74
C THR A 375 -18.76 23.82 -5.18
N PRO A 376 -17.92 24.60 -5.89
CA PRO A 376 -17.57 25.94 -5.46
C PRO A 376 -18.84 26.77 -5.26
N ALA A 377 -18.88 27.60 -4.21
CA ALA A 377 -19.92 28.59 -4.09
C ALA A 377 -19.95 29.46 -5.35
N ALA A 378 -21.14 29.79 -5.85
CA ALA A 378 -21.25 30.76 -6.93
C ALA A 378 -20.59 32.08 -6.48
N PRO A 379 -19.79 32.73 -7.34
CA PRO A 379 -19.06 33.94 -6.99
C PRO A 379 -19.97 35.09 -6.56
#